data_AF-A0A4R4TJE4-F1
#
_entry.id   AF-A0A4R4TJE4-F1
#
_cell.length_a   1.000
_cell.length_b   1.000
_cell.length_c   1.000
_cell.angle_alpha   90.00
_cell.angle_beta   90.00
_cell.angle_gamma   90.00
#
_symmetry.space_group_name_H-M   'P 1'
#
loop_
_entity.id
_entity.type
_entity.pdbx_description
1 polymer ?
#
loop_
_entity_poly.entity_id
_entity_poly.type
_entity_poly.pdbx_seq_one_letter_code
_entity_poly.pdbx_strand_id
1 'polypeptide(L)'
;MAALLRECAEGWRRLLCDRGLDGRRVGTPLWSPLEHGCHVRDMCLLFHSGLDAMLGGNRIAPSERSEAGADPEAHGPRVLRRYREEEPRQVAAELGRAADALADRLASLTDDDWRHRAPGPADSRLTVDFFARHLLHDIAHGLAEIRRGDRSTAPRARRKRS
;
A
#
# COMPACT_ATOMS: atom_id res chain seq x y z
N MET A 1 -11.15 10.39 -1.64
CA MET A 1 -9.87 9.64 -1.67
C MET A 1 -9.26 9.49 -0.29
N ALA A 2 -9.03 10.57 0.45
CA ALA A 2 -8.44 10.53 1.80
C ALA A 2 -9.15 9.56 2.77
N ALA A 3 -10.48 9.60 2.85
CA ALA A 3 -11.25 8.70 3.73
C ALA A 3 -11.06 7.21 3.38
N LEU A 4 -11.13 6.87 2.09
CA LEU A 4 -10.92 5.49 1.62
C LEU A 4 -9.52 4.98 1.96
N LEU A 5 -8.49 5.83 1.80
CA LEU A 5 -7.11 5.48 2.16
C LEU A 5 -6.99 5.15 3.66
N ARG A 6 -7.58 5.98 4.54
CA ARG A 6 -7.60 5.73 5.98
C ARG A 6 -8.35 4.47 6.35
N GLU A 7 -9.48 4.19 5.69
CA GLU A 7 -10.24 2.94 5.88
C GLU A 7 -9.44 1.70 5.47
N CYS A 8 -8.74 1.76 4.34
CA CYS A 8 -7.84 0.70 3.90
C CYS A 8 -6.69 0.50 4.90
N ALA A 9 -6.06 1.58 5.36
CA ALA A 9 -4.98 1.54 6.34
C ALA A 9 -5.44 0.91 7.66
N GLU A 10 -6.60 1.30 8.17
CA GLU A 10 -7.22 0.67 9.34
C GLU A 10 -7.44 -0.84 9.15
N GLY A 11 -7.88 -1.23 7.95
CA GLY A 11 -8.02 -2.64 7.57
C GLY A 11 -6.72 -3.42 7.68
N TRP A 12 -5.62 -2.84 7.20
CA TRP A 12 -4.28 -3.42 7.30
C TRP A 12 -3.76 -3.47 8.73
N ARG A 13 -3.94 -2.39 9.52
CA ARG A 13 -3.48 -2.37 10.91
C ARG A 13 -4.15 -3.46 11.74
N ARG A 14 -5.46 -3.65 11.57
CA ARG A 14 -6.18 -4.74 12.26
C ARG A 14 -5.65 -6.11 11.88
N LEU A 15 -5.38 -6.34 10.59
CA LEU A 15 -4.82 -7.60 10.10
C LEU A 15 -3.42 -7.86 10.67
N LEU A 16 -2.53 -6.87 10.61
CA LEU A 16 -1.14 -7.01 11.06
C LEU A 16 -0.99 -7.12 12.58
N CYS A 17 -1.92 -6.54 13.35
CA CYS A 17 -1.94 -6.65 14.80
C CYS A 17 -2.63 -7.93 15.31
N ASP A 18 -3.22 -8.75 14.42
CA ASP A 18 -3.82 -10.02 14.80
C ASP A 18 -2.76 -10.99 15.33
N ARG A 19 -2.98 -11.53 16.54
CA ARG A 19 -2.08 -12.53 17.15
C ARG A 19 -2.07 -13.85 16.39
N GLY A 20 -3.08 -14.10 15.56
CA GLY A 20 -3.18 -15.28 14.69
C GLY A 20 -2.59 -15.10 13.29
N LEU A 21 -1.89 -13.99 13.02
CA LEU A 21 -1.25 -13.75 11.73
C LEU A 21 -0.16 -14.79 11.47
N ASP A 22 -0.48 -15.83 10.70
CA ASP A 22 0.51 -16.80 10.22
C ASP A 22 1.25 -16.24 9.00
N GLY A 23 2.59 -16.22 9.07
CA GLY A 23 3.48 -15.71 8.03
C GLY A 23 3.45 -16.54 6.74
N ARG A 24 2.88 -17.75 6.74
CA ARG A 24 2.64 -18.54 5.52
C ARG A 24 1.23 -19.12 5.51
N ARG A 25 0.29 -18.39 4.91
CA ARG A 25 -0.95 -19.01 4.46
C ARG A 25 -0.66 -19.99 3.33
N VAL A 26 -0.77 -21.27 3.64
CA VAL A 26 -0.67 -22.35 2.65
C VAL A 26 -1.86 -22.21 1.69
N GLY A 27 -1.57 -21.89 0.42
CA GLY A 27 -2.51 -21.99 -0.69
C GLY A 27 -2.92 -20.70 -1.41
N THR A 28 -2.34 -19.51 -1.14
CA THR A 28 -2.55 -18.28 -1.96
C THR A 28 -1.56 -17.16 -1.57
N PRO A 29 -1.44 -16.06 -2.35
CA PRO A 29 -0.57 -15.79 -3.52
C PRO A 29 0.94 -15.80 -3.19
N LEU A 30 1.83 -15.36 -4.11
CA LEU A 30 3.30 -15.38 -3.92
C LEU A 30 3.80 -14.74 -2.60
N TRP A 31 3.04 -13.83 -1.96
CA TRP A 31 3.45 -13.04 -0.79
C TRP A 31 2.48 -13.20 0.41
N SER A 32 3.03 -13.23 1.62
CA SER A 32 2.33 -13.26 2.89
C SER A 32 1.57 -11.96 3.21
N PRO A 33 0.66 -11.96 4.20
CA PRO A 33 0.03 -10.74 4.70
C PRO A 33 1.01 -9.67 5.20
N LEU A 34 2.12 -10.08 5.83
CA LEU A 34 3.18 -9.16 6.27
C LEU A 34 3.86 -8.51 5.07
N GLU A 35 4.24 -9.31 4.07
CA GLU A 35 4.87 -8.81 2.84
C GLU A 35 3.97 -7.82 2.10
N HIS A 36 2.65 -8.08 2.04
CA HIS A 36 1.71 -7.11 1.48
C HIS A 36 1.58 -5.85 2.34
N GLY A 37 1.55 -5.99 3.68
CA GLY A 37 1.52 -4.84 4.58
C GLY A 37 2.73 -3.91 4.39
N CYS A 38 3.93 -4.48 4.28
CA CYS A 38 5.14 -3.73 3.97
C CYS A 38 5.05 -3.04 2.61
N HIS A 39 4.55 -3.74 1.59
CA HIS A 39 4.38 -3.17 0.25
C HIS A 39 3.39 -1.99 0.25
N VAL A 40 2.25 -2.11 0.92
CA VAL A 40 1.25 -1.03 1.01
C VAL A 40 1.80 0.18 1.77
N ARG A 41 2.56 -0.03 2.86
CA ARG A 41 3.28 1.06 3.54
C ARG A 41 4.21 1.79 2.56
N ASP A 42 5.03 1.04 1.84
CA ASP A 42 6.03 1.62 0.94
C ASP A 42 5.37 2.35 -0.24
N MET A 43 4.24 1.84 -0.76
CA MET A 43 3.40 2.53 -1.76
C MET A 43 2.86 3.88 -1.25
N CYS A 44 2.41 3.95 0.01
CA CYS A 44 1.96 5.22 0.59
C CYS A 44 3.09 6.25 0.64
N LEU A 45 4.29 5.83 1.05
CA LEU A 45 5.48 6.69 1.14
C LEU A 45 5.93 7.19 -0.25
N LEU A 46 6.03 6.27 -1.20
CA LEU A 46 6.44 6.56 -2.58
C LEU A 46 5.46 7.51 -3.27
N PHE A 47 4.16 7.29 -3.06
CA PHE A 47 3.14 8.14 -3.66
C PHE A 47 3.13 9.55 -3.08
N HIS A 48 3.31 9.68 -1.76
CA HIS A 48 3.44 10.99 -1.12
C HIS A 48 4.64 11.76 -1.71
N SER A 49 5.82 11.12 -1.74
CA SER A 49 7.04 11.72 -2.31
C SER A 49 6.89 12.04 -3.80
N GLY A 50 6.22 11.16 -4.56
CA GLY A 50 5.94 11.37 -5.98
C GLY A 50 5.01 12.54 -6.24
N LEU A 51 3.96 12.70 -5.42
CA LEU A 51 3.01 13.80 -5.51
C LEU A 51 3.68 15.15 -5.19
N ASP A 52 4.54 15.20 -4.17
CA ASP A 52 5.32 16.41 -3.89
C ASP A 52 6.29 16.73 -5.04
N ALA A 53 6.94 15.73 -5.60
CA ALA A 53 7.81 15.92 -6.76
C ALA A 53 7.03 16.44 -7.99
N MET A 54 5.81 15.95 -8.22
CA MET A 54 4.96 16.44 -9.30
C MET A 54 4.57 17.90 -9.12
N LEU A 55 4.28 18.33 -7.89
CA LEU A 55 3.82 19.70 -7.58
C LEU A 55 4.97 20.69 -7.34
N GLY A 56 6.22 20.31 -7.65
CA GLY A 56 7.40 21.16 -7.43
C GLY A 56 7.76 21.37 -5.95
N GLY A 57 7.20 20.55 -5.06
CA GLY A 57 7.54 20.51 -3.64
C GLY A 57 8.87 19.83 -3.39
N ASN A 58 9.43 20.06 -2.19
CA ASN A 58 10.65 19.37 -1.79
C ASN A 58 10.34 17.88 -1.58
N ARG A 59 11.08 16.98 -2.23
CA ARG A 59 10.92 15.54 -2.02
C ARG A 59 11.12 15.23 -0.54
N ILE A 60 10.16 14.53 0.07
CA ILE A 60 10.48 13.74 1.26
C ILE A 60 11.53 12.74 0.78
N ALA A 61 12.75 12.85 1.32
CA ALA A 61 13.85 11.96 0.96
C ALA A 61 13.32 10.53 1.02
N PRO A 62 13.40 9.76 -0.09
CA PRO A 62 13.06 8.36 -0.04
C PRO A 62 13.87 7.76 1.10
N SER A 63 13.20 7.12 2.05
CA SER A 63 13.92 6.22 2.93
C SER A 63 14.58 5.14 2.04
N GLU A 64 15.74 4.61 2.43
CA GLU A 64 16.38 3.47 1.74
C GLU A 64 15.38 2.29 1.57
N ARG A 65 14.31 2.28 2.38
CA ARG A 65 13.18 1.35 2.34
C ARG A 65 12.26 1.54 1.13
N SER A 66 11.98 2.79 0.75
CA SER A 66 11.08 3.16 -0.34
C SER A 66 11.74 3.19 -1.72
N GLU A 67 13.06 3.40 -1.82
CA GLU A 67 13.76 3.35 -3.11
C GLU A 67 13.63 1.99 -3.80
N ALA A 68 13.46 0.93 -3.00
CA ALA A 68 13.21 -0.42 -3.48
C ALA A 68 11.77 -0.66 -4.00
N GLY A 69 10.96 0.37 -4.24
CA GLY A 69 9.70 0.25 -4.99
C GLY A 69 9.69 1.05 -6.30
N ALA A 70 10.77 1.79 -6.62
CA ALA A 70 10.86 2.60 -7.83
C ALA A 70 11.44 1.86 -9.05
N ASP A 71 12.09 0.72 -8.83
CA ASP A 71 12.64 -0.14 -9.88
C ASP A 71 11.71 -1.36 -10.10
N PRO A 72 11.31 -1.69 -11.34
CA PRO A 72 10.54 -2.89 -11.65
C PRO A 72 11.17 -4.21 -11.16
N GLU A 73 12.50 -4.29 -11.02
CA GLU A 73 13.20 -5.42 -10.39
C GLU A 73 13.15 -5.38 -8.85
N ALA A 74 12.70 -4.28 -8.26
CA ALA A 74 12.67 -4.10 -6.82
C ALA A 74 11.52 -4.86 -6.14
N HIS A 75 10.57 -5.43 -6.88
CA HIS A 75 9.71 -6.52 -6.38
C HIS A 75 10.43 -7.88 -6.31
N GLY A 76 11.73 -7.92 -6.58
CA GLY A 76 12.55 -9.11 -6.61
C GLY A 76 12.85 -9.72 -5.22
N PRO A 77 13.60 -10.83 -5.19
CA PRO A 77 13.81 -11.64 -3.98
C PRO A 77 14.38 -10.89 -2.78
N ARG A 78 15.14 -9.82 -3.02
CA ARG A 78 15.81 -9.02 -1.98
C ARG A 78 14.82 -8.23 -1.12
N VAL A 79 13.82 -7.60 -1.74
CA VAL A 79 12.79 -6.84 -1.01
C VAL A 79 11.88 -7.78 -0.24
N LEU A 80 11.51 -8.91 -0.85
CA LEU A 80 10.72 -9.93 -0.18
C LEU A 80 11.42 -10.53 1.04
N ARG A 81 12.74 -10.78 0.94
CA ARG A 81 13.52 -11.23 2.09
C ARG A 81 13.47 -10.21 3.23
N ARG A 82 13.62 -8.93 2.91
CA ARG A 82 13.56 -7.85 3.89
C ARG A 82 12.17 -7.72 4.53
N TYR A 83 11.09 -7.82 3.75
CA TYR A 83 9.73 -7.76 4.29
C TYR A 83 9.43 -8.88 5.28
N ARG A 84 9.96 -10.08 5.04
CA ARG A 84 9.80 -11.22 5.96
C ARG A 84 10.50 -11.04 7.30
N GLU A 85 11.49 -10.16 7.36
CA GLU A 85 12.27 -9.87 8.56
C GLU A 85 11.66 -8.73 9.40
N GLU A 86 10.62 -8.04 8.90
CA GLU A 86 9.97 -6.94 9.61
C GLU A 86 8.99 -7.42 10.70
N GLU A 87 8.76 -6.59 11.71
CA GLU A 87 7.82 -6.88 12.78
C GLU A 87 6.40 -6.39 12.43
N PRO A 88 5.36 -7.25 12.45
CA PRO A 88 4.02 -6.89 12.00
C PRO A 88 3.42 -5.63 12.65
N ARG A 89 3.57 -5.43 13.96
CA ARG A 89 2.99 -4.26 14.66
C ARG A 89 3.73 -2.98 14.32
N GLN A 90 5.04 -3.04 14.14
CA GLN A 90 5.85 -1.93 13.65
C GLN A 90 5.40 -1.54 12.24
N VAL A 91 5.25 -2.52 11.35
CA VAL A 91 4.73 -2.28 9.99
C VAL A 91 3.33 -1.67 10.04
N ALA A 92 2.46 -2.16 10.93
CA ALA A 92 1.11 -1.61 11.11
C ALA A 92 1.14 -0.13 11.54
N ALA A 93 2.00 0.21 12.49
CA ALA A 93 2.14 1.57 12.99
C ALA A 93 2.72 2.52 11.91
N GLU A 94 3.74 2.06 11.18
CA GLU A 94 4.34 2.81 10.07
C GLU A 94 3.37 3.02 8.91
N LEU A 95 2.64 1.96 8.52
CA LEU A 95 1.62 2.02 7.47
C LEU A 95 0.54 3.05 7.84
N GLY A 96 0.05 3.04 9.08
CA GLY A 96 -0.92 4.03 9.56
C GLY A 96 -0.41 5.45 9.38
N ARG A 97 0.80 5.75 9.86
CA ARG A 97 1.41 7.09 9.72
C ARG A 97 1.60 7.49 8.26
N ALA A 98 2.07 6.58 7.41
CA ALA A 98 2.28 6.84 5.98
C ALA A 98 0.96 7.14 5.26
N ALA A 99 -0.08 6.35 5.55
CA ALA A 99 -1.41 6.54 4.98
C ALA A 99 -2.08 7.83 5.45
N ASP A 100 -1.94 8.19 6.73
CA ASP A 100 -2.48 9.44 7.27
C ASP A 100 -1.80 10.66 6.65
N ALA A 101 -0.46 10.67 6.61
CA ALA A 101 0.29 11.76 6.00
C ALA A 101 -0.08 11.94 4.52
N LEU A 102 -0.25 10.84 3.79
CA LEU A 102 -0.69 10.88 2.41
C LEU A 102 -2.15 11.35 2.27
N ALA A 103 -3.05 10.90 3.15
CA ALA A 103 -4.44 11.32 3.15
C ALA A 103 -4.57 12.83 3.41
N ASP A 104 -3.78 13.36 4.34
CA ASP A 104 -3.70 14.80 4.62
C ASP A 104 -3.20 15.57 3.40
N ARG A 105 -2.16 15.06 2.74
CA ARG A 105 -1.62 15.69 1.54
C ARG A 105 -2.64 15.72 0.40
N LEU A 106 -3.34 14.61 0.14
CA LEU A 106 -4.42 14.56 -0.85
C LEU A 106 -5.58 15.50 -0.52
N ALA A 107 -5.90 15.67 0.76
CA ALA A 107 -6.95 16.59 1.20
C ALA A 107 -6.55 18.07 1.04
N SER A 108 -5.25 18.37 0.96
CA SER A 108 -4.73 19.73 0.74
C SER A 108 -4.72 20.19 -0.72
N LEU A 109 -4.97 19.29 -1.68
CA LEU A 109 -4.89 19.59 -3.10
C LEU A 109 -6.04 20.48 -3.56
N THR A 110 -5.69 21.48 -4.36
CA THR A 110 -6.63 22.36 -5.08
C THR A 110 -7.05 21.74 -6.41
N ASP A 111 -8.12 22.27 -7.03
CA ASP A 111 -8.59 21.82 -8.35
C ASP A 111 -7.52 21.93 -9.45
N ASP A 112 -6.63 22.91 -9.35
CA ASP A 112 -5.53 23.10 -10.30
C ASP A 112 -4.41 22.07 -10.08
N ASP A 113 -4.12 21.70 -8.82
CA ASP A 113 -3.14 20.67 -8.49
C ASP A 113 -3.53 19.31 -9.11
N TRP A 114 -4.82 18.97 -9.10
CA TRP A 114 -5.32 17.72 -9.69
C TRP A 114 -5.04 17.61 -11.20
N ARG A 115 -4.98 18.76 -11.89
CA ARG A 115 -4.71 18.86 -13.34
C ARG A 115 -3.21 18.96 -13.64
N HIS A 116 -2.38 19.14 -12.61
CA HIS A 116 -0.94 19.25 -12.76
C HIS A 116 -0.37 17.96 -13.37
N ARG A 117 0.58 18.12 -14.30
CA ARG A 117 1.23 17.02 -15.01
C ARG A 117 2.54 16.64 -14.32
N ALA A 118 2.84 15.36 -14.34
CA ALA A 118 4.14 14.89 -13.90
C ALA A 118 5.25 15.46 -14.80
N PRO A 119 6.42 15.82 -14.24
CA PRO A 119 7.61 16.12 -15.03
C PRO A 119 7.93 14.95 -15.96
N GLY A 120 8.09 15.22 -17.26
CA GLY A 120 8.29 14.18 -18.27
C GLY A 120 8.19 14.73 -19.69
N PRO A 121 8.22 13.85 -20.72
CA PRO A 121 8.00 14.26 -22.11
C PRO A 121 6.71 15.05 -22.26
N ALA A 122 6.67 15.99 -23.22
CA ALA A 122 5.54 16.90 -23.41
C ALA A 122 4.19 16.18 -23.60
N ASP A 123 4.20 14.97 -24.15
CA ASP A 123 3.00 14.13 -24.36
C ASP A 123 2.61 13.27 -23.16
N SER A 124 3.27 13.45 -22.01
CA SER A 124 2.90 12.76 -20.78
C SER A 124 1.47 13.13 -20.38
N ARG A 125 0.58 12.13 -20.43
CA ARG A 125 -0.80 12.21 -19.95
C ARG A 125 -0.92 11.92 -18.46
N LEU A 126 0.21 11.75 -17.77
CA LEU A 126 0.26 11.43 -16.35
C LEU A 126 -0.04 12.70 -15.53
N THR A 127 -1.28 12.84 -15.08
CA THR A 127 -1.71 13.90 -14.15
C THR A 127 -1.71 13.41 -12.70
N VAL A 128 -1.76 14.33 -11.74
CA VAL A 128 -1.95 14.00 -10.32
C VAL A 128 -3.23 13.17 -10.12
N ASP A 129 -4.33 13.52 -10.80
CA ASP A 129 -5.58 12.74 -10.75
C ASP A 129 -5.40 11.29 -11.23
N PHE A 130 -4.77 11.08 -12.38
CA PHE A 130 -4.53 9.72 -12.89
C PHE A 130 -3.65 8.92 -11.92
N PHE A 131 -2.55 9.53 -11.46
CA PHE A 131 -1.62 8.93 -10.53
C PHE A 131 -2.31 8.53 -9.21
N ALA A 132 -3.13 9.42 -8.65
CA ALA A 132 -3.87 9.18 -7.41
C ALA A 132 -4.94 8.11 -7.51
N ARG A 133 -5.69 8.08 -8.62
CA ARG A 133 -6.71 7.06 -8.85
C ARG A 133 -6.09 5.68 -8.97
N HIS A 134 -5.01 5.56 -9.74
CA HIS A 134 -4.36 4.28 -9.98
C HIS A 134 -3.76 3.71 -8.68
N LEU A 135 -3.05 4.54 -7.92
CA LEU A 135 -2.42 4.07 -6.69
C LEU A 135 -3.43 3.74 -5.58
N LEU A 136 -4.49 4.53 -5.43
CA LEU A 136 -5.54 4.23 -4.46
C LEU A 136 -6.29 2.95 -4.81
N HIS A 137 -6.52 2.70 -6.10
CA HIS A 137 -7.06 1.44 -6.60
C HIS A 137 -6.18 0.26 -6.16
N ASP A 138 -4.86 0.33 -6.36
CA ASP A 138 -3.96 -0.78 -6.03
C ASP A 138 -3.91 -1.07 -4.52
N ILE A 139 -3.88 -0.03 -3.68
CA ILE A 139 -3.96 -0.17 -2.21
C ILE A 139 -5.27 -0.85 -1.78
N ALA A 140 -6.40 -0.44 -2.37
CA ALA A 140 -7.71 -1.00 -2.07
C ALA A 140 -7.84 -2.46 -2.55
N HIS A 141 -7.30 -2.76 -3.73
CA HIS A 141 -7.31 -4.10 -4.32
C HIS A 141 -6.50 -5.09 -3.49
N GLY A 142 -5.30 -4.72 -3.03
CA GLY A 142 -4.44 -5.59 -2.21
C GLY A 142 -5.11 -6.05 -0.92
N LEU A 143 -5.79 -5.14 -0.21
CA LEU A 143 -6.52 -5.50 1.02
C LEU A 143 -7.70 -6.45 0.74
N ALA A 144 -8.43 -6.20 -0.35
CA ALA A 144 -9.58 -7.01 -0.73
C ALA A 144 -9.16 -8.41 -1.18
N GLU A 145 -8.01 -8.56 -1.84
CA GLU A 145 -7.43 -9.85 -2.22
C GLU A 145 -7.04 -10.68 -1.00
N ILE A 146 -6.29 -10.11 -0.05
CA ILE A 146 -5.91 -10.82 1.18
C ILE A 146 -7.13 -11.24 2.00
N ARG A 147 -8.14 -10.37 2.13
CA ARG A 147 -9.41 -10.73 2.81
C ARG A 147 -10.20 -11.82 2.08
N ARG A 148 -10.09 -11.90 0.75
CA ARG A 148 -10.72 -12.98 -0.04
C ARG A 148 -9.96 -14.31 0.13
N GLY A 149 -8.64 -14.27 0.11
CA GLY A 149 -7.79 -15.42 0.47
C GLY A 149 -8.07 -15.93 1.89
N ASP A 150 -8.32 -15.01 2.82
CA ASP A 150 -8.76 -15.31 4.20
C ASP A 150 -10.00 -16.19 4.27
N ARG A 151 -11.07 -15.72 3.63
CA ARG A 151 -12.35 -16.43 3.63
C ARG A 151 -12.31 -17.76 2.89
N SER A 152 -11.45 -17.92 1.89
CA SER A 152 -11.30 -19.16 1.12
C SER A 152 -10.60 -20.28 1.91
N THR A 153 -9.78 -19.93 2.90
CA THR A 153 -9.04 -20.89 3.75
C THR A 153 -9.75 -21.24 5.07
N ALA A 154 -10.86 -20.58 5.41
CA ALA A 154 -11.62 -20.90 6.62
C ALA A 154 -12.22 -22.33 6.53
N PRO A 155 -12.06 -23.19 7.55
CA PRO A 155 -12.58 -24.55 7.48
C PRO A 155 -14.10 -24.53 7.33
N ARG A 156 -14.62 -25.09 6.23
CA ARG A 156 -16.07 -25.28 6.04
C ARG A 156 -16.57 -26.18 7.17
N ALA A 157 -17.26 -25.59 8.14
CA ALA A 157 -17.96 -26.33 9.18
C ALA A 157 -18.92 -27.34 8.51
N ARG A 158 -18.56 -28.63 8.58
CA ARG A 158 -19.45 -29.74 8.18
C ARG A 158 -20.67 -29.69 9.10
N ARG A 159 -21.77 -29.11 8.62
CA ARG A 159 -23.10 -29.32 9.21
C ARG A 159 -23.41 -30.82 9.11
N LYS A 160 -23.29 -31.54 10.23
CA LYS A 160 -23.92 -32.86 10.38
C LYS A 160 -25.43 -32.63 10.33
N ARG A 161 -26.09 -33.06 9.26
CA ARG A 161 -27.54 -33.28 9.27
C ARG A 161 -27.76 -34.58 10.03
N SER A 162 -28.46 -34.48 11.15
CA SER A 162 -29.09 -35.60 11.86
C SER A 162 -30.27 -36.14 11.07
#